data_AF-A0A1G5KZS6-F1
#
_entry.id   AF-A0A1G5KZS6-F1
#
_cell.length_a   1.000
_cell.length_b   1.000
_cell.length_c   1.000
_cell.angle_alpha   90.00
_cell.angle_beta   90.00
_cell.angle_gamma   90.00
#
_symmetry.space_group_name_H-M   'P 1'
#
loop_
_entity.id
_entity.type
_entity.pdbx_description
1 polymer ?
#
loop_
_entity_poly.entity_id
_entity_poly.type
_entity_poly.pdbx_seq_one_letter_code
_entity_poly.pdbx_strand_id
1 'polypeptide(L)' 'MIERSISIDHATIGRWIVRYSPELLERFNRHKRPVSREWYVDET' A
#
# COMPACT_ATOMS: atom_id res chain seq x y z
N MET A 1 11.55 -1.19 -16.08
CA MET A 1 11.64 -2.03 -14.87
C MET A 1 11.86 -3.47 -15.33
N ILE A 2 13.10 -3.96 -15.26
CA ILE A 2 13.51 -5.28 -15.80
C ILE A 2 13.81 -6.17 -14.60
N GLU A 3 12.77 -6.76 -14.03
CA GLU A 3 12.94 -7.88 -13.10
C GLU A 3 12.55 -9.21 -13.79
N ARG A 4 11.71 -9.16 -14.85
CA ARG A 4 11.22 -10.36 -15.57
C ARG A 4 11.23 -10.25 -17.10
N SER A 5 12.03 -9.37 -17.69
CA SER A 5 12.07 -9.13 -19.17
C SER A 5 10.70 -8.77 -19.79
N ILE A 6 9.75 -8.29 -18.98
CA ILE A 6 8.49 -7.73 -19.45
C ILE A 6 8.67 -6.22 -19.41
N SER A 7 8.65 -5.57 -20.58
CA SER A 7 8.66 -4.11 -20.66
C SER A 7 7.29 -3.59 -20.25
N ILE A 8 7.11 -3.38 -18.95
CA ILE A 8 5.88 -2.80 -18.39
C ILE A 8 6.08 -1.29 -18.32
N ASP A 9 5.23 -0.55 -19.02
CA ASP A 9 5.17 0.90 -18.94
C ASP A 9 4.81 1.37 -17.51
N HIS A 10 5.41 2.47 -17.06
CA HIS A 10 5.19 3.00 -15.71
C HIS A 10 3.72 3.33 -15.43
N ALA A 11 2.92 3.72 -16.43
CA ALA A 11 1.50 3.96 -16.24
C ALA A 11 0.74 2.65 -15.95
N THR A 12 1.21 1.51 -16.46
CA THR A 12 0.62 0.20 -16.15
C THR A 12 0.84 -0.17 -14.69
N ILE A 13 2.04 0.07 -14.17
CA ILE A 13 2.34 -0.12 -12.75
C ILE A 13 1.49 0.83 -11.90
N GLY A 14 1.38 2.10 -12.29
CA GLY A 14 0.52 3.07 -11.62
C GLY A 14 -0.95 2.63 -11.58
N ARG A 15 -1.49 2.11 -12.69
CA ARG A 15 -2.85 1.55 -12.75
C ARG A 15 -3.04 0.37 -11.79
N TRP A 16 -2.06 -0.51 -11.69
CA TRP A 16 -2.11 -1.64 -10.76
C TRP A 16 -2.06 -1.16 -9.30
N ILE A 17 -1.20 -0.20 -8.99
CA ILE A 17 -1.12 0.39 -7.64
C ILE A 17 -2.48 0.95 -7.25
N VAL A 18 -3.10 1.78 -8.10
CA VAL A 18 -4.43 2.37 -7.82
C VAL A 18 -5.50 1.27 -7.65
N ARG A 19 -5.47 0.23 -8.48
CA ARG A 19 -6.46 -0.85 -8.43
C ARG A 19 -6.34 -1.72 -7.18
N TYR A 20 -5.12 -2.10 -6.80
CA TYR A 20 -4.87 -3.08 -5.73
C TYR A 20 -4.61 -2.45 -4.36
N SER A 21 -4.33 -1.14 -4.30
CA SER A 21 -4.20 -0.39 -3.04
C SER A 21 -5.37 -0.61 -2.06
N PRO A 22 -6.66 -0.52 -2.45
CA PRO A 22 -7.76 -0.74 -1.51
C PRO A 22 -7.81 -2.16 -0.96
N GLU A 23 -7.52 -3.18 -1.79
CA GLU A 23 -7.51 -4.58 -1.35
C GLU A 23 -6.38 -4.85 -0.35
N LEU A 24 -5.21 -4.24 -0.58
CA LEU A 24 -4.11 -4.27 0.37
C LEU A 24 -4.49 -3.56 1.66
N LEU A 25 -5.09 -2.37 1.58
CA LEU A 25 -5.52 -1.60 2.74
C LEU A 25 -6.53 -2.36 3.59
N GLU A 26 -7.51 -3.03 2.99
CA GLU A 26 -8.49 -3.85 3.72
C GLU A 26 -7.81 -5.01 4.46
N ARG A 27 -6.87 -5.71 3.81
CA ARG A 27 -6.08 -6.78 4.44
C ARG A 27 -5.21 -6.23 5.57
N PHE A 28 -4.59 -5.07 5.39
CA PHE A 28 -3.82 -4.41 6.44
C PHE A 28 -4.70 -4.02 7.62
N ASN A 29 -5.87 -3.44 7.38
CA ASN A 29 -6.81 -3.04 8.43
C ASN A 29 -7.36 -4.24 9.21
N ARG A 30 -7.46 -5.42 8.61
CA ARG A 30 -7.87 -6.66 9.30
C ARG A 30 -6.82 -7.13 10.33
N HIS A 31 -5.55 -6.93 10.04
CA HIS A 31 -4.45 -7.42 10.89
C HIS A 31 -3.86 -6.34 11.79
N LYS A 32 -4.01 -5.06 11.42
CA LYS A 32 -3.66 -3.94 12.29
C LYS A 32 -4.74 -3.74 13.33
N ARG A 33 -4.31 -3.50 14.57
CA ARG A 33 -5.20 -2.93 15.59
C ARG A 33 -5.79 -1.63 15.04
N PRO A 34 -7.08 -1.34 15.30
CA PRO A 34 -7.64 -0.05 14.96
C PRO A 34 -6.75 1.01 15.59
N VAL A 35 -6.12 1.82 14.74
CA VAL A 35 -5.40 3.00 15.20
C VAL A 35 -6.48 3.93 15.73
N SER A 36 -6.66 3.95 17.05
CA SER A 36 -7.37 5.05 17.70
C SER A 36 -6.76 6.35 17.17
N ARG A 37 -7.60 7.36 16.95
CA ARG A 37 -7.19 8.69 16.48
C ARG A 37 -6.15 9.38 17.39
N GLU A 38 -5.91 8.79 18.55
CA GLU A 38 -4.97 9.22 19.55
C GLU A 38 -3.60 8.63 19.22
N TRP A 39 -2.87 9.33 18.36
CA TRP A 39 -1.44 9.14 18.23
C TRP A 39 -0.78 9.89 19.38
N TYR A 40 -0.35 9.16 20.41
CA TYR A 40 0.58 9.71 21.40
C TYR A 40 1.96 9.69 20.75
N VAL A 41 2.42 10.85 20.32
CA VAL A 41 3.83 11.07 19.98
C VAL A 41 4.57 11.16 21.31
N ASP A 42 5.34 10.13 21.64
CA ASP A 42 6.23 10.16 22.80
C ASP A 42 7.53 10.81 22.33
N GLU A 43 7.71 12.09 22.64
CA GLU A 43 8.99 12.77 22.47
C GLU A 43 9.85 12.49 23.71
N THR A 44 10.79 11.55 23.59
CA THR A 44 11.96 11.41 24.47
C THR A 44 13.18 11.06 23.64
#